data_AF-A0A352Q3W3-F1
#
_entry.id   AF-A0A352Q3W3-F1
#
_cell.length_a   1.000
_cell.length_b   1.000
_cell.length_c   1.000
_cell.angle_alpha   90.00
_cell.angle_beta   90.00
_cell.angle_gamma   90.00
#
_symmetry.space_group_name_H-M   'P 1'
#
loop_
_entity.id
_entity.type
_entity.pdbx_description
1 polymer ?
#
loop_
_entity_poly.entity_id
_entity_poly.type
_entity_poly.pdbx_seq_one_letter_code
_entity_poly.pdbx_strand_id
1 'polypeptide(L)'
;MVKRARRSRSRNCFPIPRNTSNTRNGYNKSDVDMVSEEAGAKENLRLPGLQMRKARNEAGISVEQAATALGLTVRSVRALEADDYEKLPAPVYVRGYIRSYCALVGISDMPILEGFESLVENGKQNQPGGGSSTKWSDRWKEKNGLILAGCGLALLLLIVLLLFFFGVNAEAGTVGSNRL
;
A
#
# COMPACT_ATOMS: atom_id res chain seq x y z
N MET A 1 63.09 12.91 -27.33
CA MET A 1 62.41 12.16 -26.25
C MET A 1 61.39 13.09 -25.59
N VAL A 2 60.08 12.93 -25.86
CA VAL A 2 59.00 13.82 -25.37
C VAL A 2 58.27 13.15 -24.21
N LYS A 3 57.78 13.96 -23.25
CA LYS A 3 56.67 13.77 -22.25
C LYS A 3 57.18 13.85 -20.79
N ARG A 4 56.61 14.62 -19.86
CA ARG A 4 55.39 15.45 -19.78
C ARG A 4 55.54 16.38 -18.56
N ALA A 5 55.31 17.68 -18.73
CA ALA A 5 55.25 18.65 -17.64
C ALA A 5 53.89 18.58 -16.91
N ARG A 6 53.91 18.58 -15.58
CA ARG A 6 52.71 18.65 -14.72
C ARG A 6 52.07 20.03 -14.87
N ARG A 7 50.86 20.08 -15.45
CA ARG A 7 50.07 21.32 -15.60
C ARG A 7 49.51 21.78 -14.25
N SER A 8 49.93 22.99 -13.88
CA SER A 8 49.30 23.88 -12.92
C SER A 8 47.79 24.04 -13.21
N ARG A 9 46.93 23.67 -12.27
CA ARG A 9 45.49 23.95 -12.29
C ARG A 9 45.27 25.33 -11.67
N SER A 10 45.34 26.35 -12.50
CA SER A 10 44.93 27.71 -12.18
C SER A 10 43.45 27.90 -12.55
N ARG A 11 42.67 28.34 -11.55
CA ARG A 11 41.50 29.23 -11.63
C ARG A 11 40.33 28.78 -12.52
N ASN A 12 39.19 28.51 -11.87
CA ASN A 12 37.88 28.96 -12.35
C ASN A 12 36.99 29.24 -11.13
N CYS A 13 37.06 30.47 -10.63
CA CYS A 13 35.94 31.07 -9.91
C CYS A 13 34.81 31.20 -10.95
N PHE A 14 33.70 30.50 -10.74
CA PHE A 14 32.51 30.71 -11.54
C PHE A 14 31.84 32.01 -11.05
N PRO A 15 31.63 33.03 -11.90
CA PRO A 15 30.86 34.20 -11.51
C PRO A 15 29.40 33.78 -11.33
N ILE A 16 28.82 34.12 -10.17
CA ILE A 16 27.38 34.04 -9.94
C ILE A 16 26.71 35.06 -10.87
N PRO A 17 25.78 34.67 -11.76
CA PRO A 17 25.04 35.65 -12.53
C PRO A 17 24.19 36.51 -11.60
N ARG A 18 24.39 37.83 -11.68
CA ARG A 18 23.52 38.82 -11.03
C ARG A 18 22.13 38.72 -11.65
N ASN A 19 21.12 38.56 -10.80
CA ASN A 19 19.72 38.69 -11.14
C ASN A 19 19.46 40.14 -11.61
N THR A 20 19.46 40.35 -12.93
CA THR A 20 18.98 41.59 -13.52
C THR A 20 17.48 41.46 -13.74
N SER A 21 16.73 42.06 -12.83
CA SER A 21 15.32 42.41 -13.05
C SER A 21 15.14 43.09 -14.40
N ASN A 22 14.01 42.80 -15.05
CA ASN A 22 13.37 43.62 -16.08
C ASN A 22 13.83 43.39 -17.53
N THR A 23 13.28 42.37 -18.16
CA THR A 23 12.84 42.48 -19.55
C THR A 23 11.32 42.48 -19.58
N ARG A 24 10.76 43.64 -19.95
CA ARG A 24 9.43 43.74 -20.56
C ARG A 24 9.39 42.74 -21.72
N ASN A 25 8.67 41.65 -21.59
CA ASN A 25 8.25 40.88 -22.73
C ASN A 25 6.93 40.17 -22.42
N GLY A 26 5.96 40.34 -23.32
CA GLY A 26 4.57 40.01 -23.13
C GLY A 26 4.32 38.52 -22.95
N TYR A 27 4.05 38.10 -21.72
CA TYR A 27 3.31 36.88 -21.47
C TYR A 27 1.82 37.18 -21.68
N ASN A 28 1.31 36.81 -22.85
CA ASN A 28 -0.13 36.85 -23.10
C ASN A 28 -0.78 35.73 -22.29
N LYS A 29 -1.73 36.10 -21.42
CA LYS A 29 -2.38 35.18 -20.48
C LYS A 29 -3.11 34.01 -21.16
N SER A 30 -3.38 34.10 -22.46
CA SER A 30 -3.97 33.05 -23.31
C SER A 30 -3.03 31.87 -23.60
N ASP A 31 -1.71 32.03 -23.45
CA ASP A 31 -0.75 30.95 -23.75
C ASP A 31 -0.55 29.99 -22.57
N VAL A 32 -1.02 30.38 -21.37
CA VAL A 32 -0.92 29.59 -20.13
C VAL A 32 -2.04 28.55 -20.03
N ASP A 33 -3.13 28.74 -20.78
CA ASP A 33 -4.29 27.83 -20.75
C ASP A 33 -4.08 26.58 -21.62
N MET A 34 -3.12 26.57 -22.56
CA MET A 34 -2.84 25.40 -23.42
C MET A 34 -1.80 24.42 -22.86
N VAL A 35 -1.07 24.75 -21.79
CA VAL A 35 -0.03 23.86 -21.21
C VAL A 35 -0.57 23.03 -20.04
N SER A 36 -1.74 23.38 -19.49
CA SER A 36 -2.29 22.74 -18.29
C SER A 36 -3.00 21.40 -18.58
N GLU A 37 -3.47 21.16 -19.80
CA GLU A 37 -4.16 19.90 -20.15
C GLU A 37 -3.18 18.76 -20.49
N GLU A 38 -2.02 19.05 -21.07
CA GLU A 38 -1.04 18.01 -21.46
C GLU A 38 -0.30 17.36 -20.27
N ALA A 39 -0.03 18.13 -19.21
CA ALA A 39 0.65 17.62 -18.02
C ALA A 39 -0.25 16.66 -17.22
N GLY A 40 -1.52 17.01 -17.05
CA GLY A 40 -2.51 16.16 -16.37
C GLY A 40 -2.83 14.88 -17.16
N ALA A 41 -2.86 14.94 -18.49
CA ALA A 41 -3.05 13.74 -19.31
C ALA A 41 -1.88 12.75 -19.14
N LYS A 42 -0.63 13.24 -19.11
CA LYS A 42 0.54 12.39 -18.87
C LYS A 42 0.57 11.82 -17.45
N GLU A 43 0.11 12.56 -16.45
CA GLU A 43 -0.03 12.06 -15.07
C GLU A 43 -1.09 10.95 -14.96
N ASN A 44 -2.25 11.13 -15.60
CA ASN A 44 -3.29 10.11 -15.64
C ASN A 44 -2.84 8.83 -16.36
N LEU A 45 -1.94 8.95 -17.34
CA LEU A 45 -1.26 7.82 -17.97
C LEU A 45 -0.21 7.17 -17.06
N ARG A 46 0.14 7.73 -15.90
CA ARG A 46 1.06 7.10 -14.94
C ARG A 46 0.35 6.45 -13.78
N LEU A 47 -0.94 6.73 -13.58
CA LEU A 47 -1.75 6.14 -12.53
C LEU A 47 -2.19 4.71 -12.90
N PRO A 48 -1.68 3.68 -12.22
CA PRO A 48 -1.98 2.28 -12.51
C PRO A 48 -3.49 1.98 -12.48
N GLY A 49 -4.19 2.49 -11.47
CA GLY A 49 -5.63 2.26 -11.29
C GLY A 49 -6.47 2.79 -12.45
N LEU A 50 -6.14 3.99 -12.94
CA LEU A 50 -6.82 4.57 -14.11
C LEU A 50 -6.58 3.76 -15.38
N GLN A 51 -5.36 3.28 -15.61
CA GLN A 51 -5.04 2.45 -16.77
C GLN A 51 -5.84 1.14 -16.74
N MET A 52 -5.89 0.48 -15.58
CA MET A 52 -6.65 -0.75 -15.37
C MET A 52 -8.16 -0.54 -15.54
N ARG A 53 -8.70 0.58 -15.03
CA ARG A 53 -10.09 0.97 -15.21
C ARG A 53 -10.45 1.20 -16.67
N LYS A 54 -9.57 1.90 -17.40
CA LYS A 54 -9.73 2.15 -18.83
C LYS A 54 -9.78 0.83 -19.61
N ALA A 55 -8.81 -0.05 -19.38
CA ALA A 55 -8.75 -1.35 -20.01
C ALA A 55 -9.99 -2.22 -19.70
N ARG A 56 -10.50 -2.17 -18.46
CA ARG A 56 -11.75 -2.87 -18.11
C ARG A 56 -12.94 -2.32 -18.90
N ASN A 57 -13.06 -0.99 -19.00
CA ASN A 57 -14.13 -0.36 -19.77
C ASN A 57 -14.03 -0.71 -21.26
N GLU A 58 -12.83 -0.76 -21.83
CA GLU A 58 -12.57 -1.19 -23.21
C GLU A 58 -12.92 -2.67 -23.44
N ALA A 59 -12.65 -3.52 -22.44
CA ALA A 59 -13.06 -4.92 -22.45
C ALA A 59 -14.58 -5.12 -22.26
N GLY A 60 -15.33 -4.07 -21.92
CA GLY A 60 -16.79 -4.12 -21.73
C GLY A 60 -17.23 -4.90 -20.47
N ILE A 61 -16.33 -5.09 -19.51
CA ILE A 61 -16.58 -5.89 -18.29
C ILE A 61 -17.02 -4.96 -17.15
N SER A 62 -18.05 -5.33 -16.40
CA SER A 62 -18.46 -4.56 -15.22
C SER A 62 -17.48 -4.74 -14.05
N VAL A 63 -17.52 -3.84 -13.07
CA VAL A 63 -16.69 -3.95 -11.86
C VAL A 63 -17.01 -5.23 -11.08
N GLU A 64 -18.28 -5.62 -11.05
CA GLU A 64 -18.78 -6.82 -10.37
C GLU A 64 -18.32 -8.11 -11.07
N GLN A 65 -18.31 -8.10 -12.41
CA GLN A 65 -17.79 -9.19 -13.21
C GLN A 65 -16.28 -9.33 -13.02
N ALA A 66 -15.53 -8.22 -13.02
CA ALA A 66 -14.10 -8.23 -12.75
C ALA A 66 -13.80 -8.74 -11.33
N ALA A 67 -14.57 -8.30 -10.32
CA ALA A 67 -14.44 -8.78 -8.95
C ALA A 67 -14.65 -10.30 -8.85
N THR A 68 -15.69 -10.82 -9.52
CA THR A 68 -15.99 -12.25 -9.56
C THR A 68 -14.87 -13.04 -10.24
N ALA A 69 -14.39 -12.58 -11.41
CA ALA A 69 -13.34 -13.26 -12.17
C ALA A 69 -11.99 -13.29 -11.43
N LEU A 70 -11.70 -12.26 -10.63
CA LEU A 70 -10.46 -12.16 -9.85
C LEU A 70 -10.55 -12.81 -8.46
N GLY A 71 -11.74 -13.26 -8.04
CA GLY A 71 -11.96 -13.74 -6.67
C GLY A 71 -11.80 -12.63 -5.62
N LEU A 72 -12.06 -11.38 -5.99
CA LEU A 72 -11.92 -10.21 -5.14
C LEU A 72 -13.29 -9.64 -4.77
N THR A 73 -13.34 -8.84 -3.70
CA THR A 73 -14.55 -8.06 -3.41
C THR A 73 -14.65 -6.87 -4.37
N VAL A 74 -15.89 -6.43 -4.66
CA VAL A 74 -16.15 -5.21 -5.45
C VAL A 74 -15.42 -4.00 -4.86
N ARG A 75 -15.33 -3.93 -3.52
CA ARG A 75 -14.59 -2.87 -2.81
C ARG A 75 -13.10 -2.90 -3.13
N SER A 76 -12.49 -4.08 -3.17
CA SER A 76 -11.07 -4.25 -3.50
C SER A 76 -10.77 -3.84 -4.94
N VAL A 77 -11.64 -4.21 -5.89
CA VAL A 77 -11.50 -3.79 -7.29
C VAL A 77 -11.60 -2.27 -7.42
N ARG A 78 -12.60 -1.64 -6.79
CA ARG A 78 -12.73 -0.18 -6.81
C ARG A 78 -11.54 0.52 -6.15
N ALA A 79 -10.97 -0.08 -5.11
CA ALA A 79 -9.76 0.44 -4.46
C ALA A 79 -8.54 0.35 -5.38
N LEU A 80 -8.38 -0.76 -6.13
CA LEU A 80 -7.33 -0.89 -7.15
C LEU A 80 -7.48 0.15 -8.27
N GLU A 81 -8.69 0.34 -8.79
CA GLU A 81 -8.96 1.34 -9.85
C GLU A 81 -8.78 2.80 -9.38
N ALA A 82 -8.85 3.04 -8.07
CA ALA A 82 -8.69 4.36 -7.46
C ALA A 82 -7.29 4.60 -6.89
N ASP A 83 -6.34 3.67 -7.10
CA ASP A 83 -5.00 3.70 -6.51
C ASP A 83 -4.99 3.83 -4.96
N ASP A 84 -6.07 3.38 -4.31
CA ASP A 84 -6.26 3.44 -2.86
C ASP A 84 -5.81 2.13 -2.21
N TYR A 85 -4.50 1.96 -2.17
CA TYR A 85 -3.86 0.75 -1.66
C TYR A 85 -3.96 0.59 -0.14
N GLU A 86 -4.34 1.64 0.60
CA GLU A 86 -4.52 1.58 2.06
C GLU A 86 -5.75 0.77 2.47
N LYS A 87 -6.77 0.73 1.60
CA LYS A 87 -8.01 -0.03 1.85
C LYS A 87 -7.87 -1.53 1.52
N LEU A 88 -6.70 -1.99 1.07
CA LEU A 88 -6.45 -3.38 0.69
C LEU A 88 -5.88 -4.21 1.85
N PRO A 89 -6.12 -5.54 1.88
CA PRO A 89 -5.80 -6.39 3.03
C PRO A 89 -4.31 -6.57 3.30
N ALA A 90 -3.45 -6.57 2.27
CA ALA A 90 -2.01 -6.35 2.42
C ALA A 90 -1.30 -5.84 1.17
N PRO A 91 -0.31 -4.92 1.29
CA PRO A 91 0.48 -4.39 0.18
C PRO A 91 1.19 -5.50 -0.60
N VAL A 92 1.59 -6.59 0.07
CA VAL A 92 2.22 -7.74 -0.56
C VAL A 92 1.30 -8.46 -1.56
N TYR A 93 -0.03 -8.39 -1.35
CA TYR A 93 -1.00 -9.00 -2.25
C TYR A 93 -1.36 -8.11 -3.43
N VAL A 94 -1.17 -6.80 -3.33
CA VAL A 94 -1.52 -5.82 -4.38
C VAL A 94 -0.83 -6.15 -5.69
N ARG A 95 0.45 -6.54 -5.64
CA ARG A 95 1.21 -6.95 -6.84
C ARG A 95 0.55 -8.14 -7.57
N GLY A 96 0.06 -9.10 -6.81
CA GLY A 96 -0.67 -10.26 -7.35
C GLY A 96 -1.99 -9.83 -7.97
N TYR A 97 -2.74 -8.96 -7.29
CA TYR A 97 -4.00 -8.44 -7.79
C TYR A 97 -3.82 -7.67 -9.11
N ILE A 98 -2.80 -6.82 -9.21
CA ILE A 98 -2.49 -6.08 -10.43
C ILE A 98 -2.21 -7.06 -11.58
N ARG A 99 -1.35 -8.07 -11.38
CA ARG A 99 -1.05 -9.05 -12.42
C ARG A 99 -2.28 -9.82 -12.89
N SER A 100 -3.07 -10.35 -11.96
CA SER A 100 -4.29 -11.09 -12.29
C SER A 100 -5.30 -10.21 -13.03
N TYR A 101 -5.41 -8.93 -12.64
CA TYR A 101 -6.28 -7.98 -13.30
C TYR A 101 -5.80 -7.66 -14.72
N CYS A 102 -4.50 -7.39 -14.91
CA CYS A 102 -3.93 -7.16 -16.24
C CYS A 102 -4.15 -8.37 -17.16
N ALA A 103 -4.00 -9.58 -16.63
CA ALA A 103 -4.30 -10.81 -17.36
C ALA A 103 -5.79 -10.92 -17.74
N LEU A 104 -6.71 -10.51 -16.86
CA LEU A 104 -8.14 -10.51 -17.14
C LEU A 104 -8.51 -9.56 -18.30
N VAL A 105 -7.94 -8.36 -18.33
CA VAL A 105 -8.24 -7.33 -19.34
C VAL A 105 -7.31 -7.36 -20.56
N GLY A 106 -6.30 -8.24 -20.56
CA GLY A 106 -5.41 -8.47 -21.70
C GLY A 106 -4.35 -7.37 -21.93
N ILE A 107 -3.94 -6.64 -20.88
CA ILE A 107 -2.89 -5.60 -20.97
C ILE A 107 -1.56 -6.08 -20.37
N SER A 108 -0.47 -5.43 -20.78
CA SER A 108 0.86 -5.67 -20.20
C SER A 108 0.90 -5.26 -18.73
N ASP A 109 1.37 -6.14 -17.85
CA ASP A 109 1.44 -5.91 -16.40
C ASP A 109 2.66 -5.06 -15.99
N MET A 110 3.78 -5.18 -16.72
CA MET A 110 5.02 -4.44 -16.48
C MET A 110 4.84 -2.92 -16.29
N PRO A 111 4.22 -2.17 -17.22
CA PRO A 111 4.07 -0.72 -17.07
C PRO A 111 3.17 -0.32 -15.89
N ILE A 112 2.16 -1.15 -15.59
CA ILE A 112 1.23 -0.94 -14.47
C ILE A 112 1.97 -1.13 -13.15
N LEU A 113 2.79 -2.19 -13.07
CA LEU A 113 3.60 -2.51 -11.90
C LEU A 113 4.68 -1.46 -11.64
N GLU A 114 5.34 -0.94 -12.68
CA GLU A 114 6.32 0.14 -12.54
C GLU A 114 5.68 1.43 -11.99
N GLY A 115 4.48 1.78 -12.48
CA GLY A 115 3.70 2.88 -11.94
C GLY A 115 3.34 2.67 -10.46
N PHE A 116 2.90 1.46 -10.11
CA PHE A 116 2.60 1.10 -8.72
C PHE A 116 3.82 1.18 -7.81
N GLU A 117 4.96 0.62 -8.21
CA GLU A 117 6.20 0.63 -7.44
C GLU A 117 6.67 2.08 -7.20
N SER A 118 6.58 2.94 -8.23
CA SER A 118 6.89 4.37 -8.12
C SER A 118 6.00 5.09 -7.12
N LEU A 119 4.68 4.82 -7.11
CA LEU A 119 3.74 5.41 -6.15
C LEU A 119 4.02 4.96 -4.72
N VAL A 120 4.30 3.67 -4.52
CA VAL A 120 4.62 3.12 -3.20
C VAL A 120 5.93 3.66 -2.66
N GLU A 121 6.94 3.82 -3.51
CA GLU A 121 8.24 4.35 -3.11
C GLU A 121 8.16 5.84 -2.75
N ASN A 122 7.44 6.65 -3.54
CA ASN A 122 7.18 8.06 -3.22
C ASN A 122 6.42 8.22 -1.90
N GLY A 123 5.46 7.33 -1.61
CA GLY A 123 4.75 7.30 -0.33
C GLY A 123 5.66 6.98 0.88
N LYS A 124 6.78 6.28 0.67
CA LYS A 124 7.77 5.99 1.72
C LYS A 124 8.78 7.11 1.93
N GLN A 125 9.17 7.84 0.89
CA GLN A 125 10.20 8.88 0.96
C GLN A 125 9.78 10.13 1.78
N ASN A 126 8.47 10.38 1.92
CA ASN A 126 7.95 11.45 2.78
C ASN A 126 7.95 11.11 4.29
N GLN A 127 8.58 10.01 4.70
CA GLN A 127 8.81 9.68 6.12
C GLN A 127 10.29 9.96 6.47
N PRO A 128 10.59 10.98 7.30
CA PRO A 128 11.96 11.24 7.71
C PRO A 128 12.39 10.20 8.75
N GLY A 129 13.12 9.17 8.32
CA GLY A 129 13.85 8.31 9.24
C GLY A 129 13.96 6.83 8.84
N GLY A 130 15.09 6.48 8.24
CA GLY A 130 15.89 5.30 8.58
C GLY A 130 15.27 3.91 8.46
N GLY A 131 15.76 3.14 7.48
CA GLY A 131 16.07 1.72 7.63
C GLY A 131 14.90 0.75 7.77
N SER A 132 14.77 -0.15 6.78
CA SER A 132 14.15 -1.48 6.88
C SER A 132 13.10 -1.68 7.98
N SER A 133 11.82 -1.56 7.66
CA SER A 133 10.79 -2.11 8.53
C SER A 133 9.61 -2.70 7.75
N THR A 134 9.59 -4.02 7.74
CA THR A 134 8.42 -4.88 7.64
C THR A 134 7.49 -4.61 8.84
N LYS A 135 6.88 -3.42 8.93
CA LYS A 135 5.95 -3.06 10.00
C LYS A 135 4.69 -2.40 9.44
N TRP A 136 3.96 -3.19 8.67
CA TRP A 136 2.59 -2.85 8.27
C TRP A 136 1.56 -3.55 9.19
N SER A 137 2.00 -4.45 10.07
CA SER A 137 1.17 -5.26 10.97
C SER A 137 0.63 -4.52 12.21
N ASP A 138 1.14 -3.34 12.54
CA ASP A 138 0.88 -2.78 13.88
C ASP A 138 -0.42 -1.96 13.96
N ARG A 139 -0.98 -1.51 12.82
CA ARG A 139 -2.25 -0.75 12.80
C ARG A 139 -3.54 -1.60 12.94
N TRP A 140 -3.45 -2.93 12.91
CA TRP A 140 -4.63 -3.83 13.05
C TRP A 140 -4.80 -4.40 14.48
N LYS A 141 -3.80 -4.26 15.35
CA LYS A 141 -3.84 -4.79 16.74
C LYS A 141 -4.55 -3.89 17.75
N GLU A 142 -4.79 -2.62 17.42
CA GLU A 142 -5.32 -1.65 18.39
C GLU A 142 -6.80 -1.83 18.73
N LYS A 143 -7.58 -2.56 17.92
CA LYS A 143 -9.02 -2.77 18.16
C LYS A 143 -9.41 -4.18 18.62
N ASN A 144 -8.53 -5.18 18.45
CA ASN A 144 -8.87 -6.59 18.74
C ASN A 144 -8.08 -7.20 19.92
N GLY A 145 -7.12 -6.46 20.52
CA GLY A 145 -6.39 -6.92 21.70
C GLY A 145 -7.27 -7.07 22.96
N LEU A 146 -8.28 -6.22 23.10
CA LEU A 146 -9.22 -6.27 24.23
C LEU A 146 -10.17 -7.48 24.16
N ILE A 147 -10.56 -7.88 22.94
CA ILE A 147 -11.50 -8.99 22.72
C ILE A 147 -10.81 -10.33 23.05
N LEU A 148 -9.54 -10.49 22.66
CA LEU A 148 -8.79 -11.73 22.93
C LEU A 148 -8.45 -11.89 24.43
N ALA A 149 -8.14 -10.79 25.12
CA ALA A 149 -7.93 -10.79 26.57
C ALA A 149 -9.24 -11.09 27.34
N GLY A 150 -10.37 -10.55 26.88
CA GLY A 150 -11.69 -10.80 27.46
C GLY A 150 -12.14 -12.26 27.35
N CYS A 151 -11.95 -12.89 26.17
CA CYS A 151 -12.27 -14.31 25.98
C CYS A 151 -11.41 -15.23 26.85
N GLY A 152 -10.12 -14.91 27.03
CA GLY A 152 -9.23 -15.67 27.92
C GLY A 152 -9.67 -15.62 29.39
N LEU A 153 -10.01 -14.43 29.89
CA LEU A 153 -10.49 -14.27 31.27
C LEU A 153 -11.84 -14.95 31.49
N ALA A 154 -12.77 -14.82 30.55
CA ALA A 154 -14.09 -15.47 30.63
C ALA A 154 -13.98 -17.01 30.64
N LEU A 155 -13.10 -17.58 29.80
CA LEU A 155 -12.88 -19.03 29.75
C LEU A 155 -12.19 -19.55 31.03
N LEU A 156 -11.24 -18.79 31.58
CA LEU A 156 -10.62 -19.12 32.87
C LEU A 156 -11.65 -19.11 34.01
N LEU A 157 -12.50 -18.10 34.09
CA LEU A 157 -13.57 -18.02 35.09
C LEU A 157 -14.57 -19.17 34.96
N LEU A 158 -14.94 -19.55 33.73
CA LEU A 158 -15.81 -20.69 33.46
C LEU A 158 -15.21 -22.00 33.99
N ILE A 159 -13.92 -22.25 33.71
CA ILE A 159 -13.22 -23.46 34.18
C ILE A 159 -13.16 -23.48 35.72
N VAL A 160 -12.84 -22.36 36.36
CA VAL A 160 -12.82 -22.26 37.83
C VAL A 160 -14.20 -22.53 38.43
N LEU A 161 -15.26 -22.00 37.81
CA LEU A 161 -16.63 -22.23 38.26
C LEU A 161 -17.05 -23.70 38.11
N LEU A 162 -16.68 -24.34 37.00
CA LEU A 162 -16.90 -25.78 36.81
C LEU A 162 -16.14 -26.62 37.85
N LEU A 163 -14.87 -26.31 38.11
CA LEU A 163 -14.09 -27.02 39.14
C LEU A 163 -14.66 -26.81 40.55
N PHE A 164 -15.16 -25.61 40.86
CA PHE A 164 -15.84 -25.35 42.13
C PHE A 164 -17.15 -26.13 42.23
N PHE A 165 -17.99 -26.10 41.20
CA PHE A 165 -19.27 -26.79 41.22
C PHE A 165 -19.11 -28.31 41.24
N PHE A 166 -18.21 -28.87 40.43
CA PHE A 166 -17.92 -30.30 40.42
C PHE A 166 -17.10 -30.75 41.64
N GLY A 167 -16.20 -29.91 42.14
CA GLY A 167 -15.39 -30.19 43.32
C GLY A 167 -16.19 -30.16 44.62
N VAL A 168 -17.12 -29.21 44.76
CA VAL A 168 -18.06 -29.15 45.89
C VAL A 168 -19.08 -30.30 45.83
N ASN A 169 -19.45 -30.77 44.63
CA ASN A 169 -20.32 -31.94 44.46
C ASN A 169 -19.58 -33.29 44.53
N ALA A 170 -18.25 -33.30 44.68
CA ALA A 170 -17.45 -34.55 44.70
C ALA A 170 -17.39 -35.24 46.07
N GLU A 171 -17.98 -34.66 47.12
CA GLU A 171 -18.00 -35.28 48.46
C GLU A 171 -19.06 -36.39 48.64
N ALA A 172 -19.90 -36.68 47.64
CA ALA A 172 -20.96 -37.70 47.76
C ALA A 172 -20.62 -39.07 47.13
N GLY A 173 -19.34 -39.47 47.06
CA GLY A 173 -18.96 -40.62 46.24
C GLY A 173 -17.80 -41.50 46.69
N THR A 174 -17.31 -41.42 47.94
CA THR A 174 -16.25 -42.34 48.41
C THR A 174 -16.43 -42.80 49.87
N VAL A 175 -17.39 -43.70 50.10
CA VAL A 175 -17.34 -44.69 51.20
C VAL A 175 -17.94 -45.96 50.60
N GLY A 176 -17.18 -46.98 50.18
CA GLY A 176 -16.29 -47.78 50.99
C GLY A 176 -17.04 -49.04 51.44
N SER A 177 -16.76 -50.20 50.83
CA SER A 177 -16.89 -51.49 51.54
C SER A 177 -15.95 -52.54 50.92
N ASN A 178 -14.82 -52.75 51.60
CA ASN A 178 -14.06 -54.00 51.58
C ASN A 178 -14.89 -55.15 52.19
N ARG A 179 -14.42 -56.38 51.94
CA ARG A 179 -14.90 -57.72 52.37
C ARG A 179 -15.92 -58.32 51.39
N LEU A 180 -15.65 -59.44 50.72
CA LEU A 180 -15.08 -60.72 51.21
C LEU A 180 -14.08 -61.34 50.23
#